data_AF-A0A7C8QGF4-F1
#
_entry.id   AF-A0A7C8QGF4-F1
#
_cell.length_a   1.000
_cell.length_b   1.000
_cell.length_c   1.000
_cell.angle_alpha   90.00
_cell.angle_beta   90.00
_cell.angle_gamma   90.00
#
_symmetry.space_group_name_H-M   'P 1'
#
loop_
_entity.id
_entity.type
_entity.pdbx_description
1 polymer ?
#
loop_
_entity_poly.entity_id
_entity_poly.type
_entity_poly.pdbx_seq_one_letter_code
_entity_poly.pdbx_strand_id
1 'polypeptide(L)'
;MLDTIYIVRHGFRSNWVVSNDGTYNATIKSPTGIPSDPPLTSYGVDQARQLGVHLASLDIKPQQIYSSPYYRCLQTSAPIATELGLGIEGIEGGIAEWFGTAPFDHPLPATAELLKTFFPNLNADYTPIIIPAVRGETMAQVHNRAAYALTRLVEYVDKTHPKVRAIVLVSHAATVIAAGRALVGDPDMDVGAGTCSCSVYKRKDLNSSPVWIDVDGKEVQGTGTVDLNKGPVPVLPWRGKGILGGWTRERNGDCSFLSGGEERNWWFGGDEAWDFPIAKGTGVEKTLGTDISGSRGHSGDEITGKGESAKI
;
A
#
# COMPACT_ATOMS: atom_id res chain seq x y z
N MET A 1 14.54 20.62 7.70
CA MET A 1 14.82 19.24 8.10
C MET A 1 13.50 18.68 8.57
N LEU A 2 13.12 17.55 8.02
CA LEU A 2 11.83 16.94 8.19
C LEU A 2 11.66 16.51 9.64
N ASP A 3 10.62 17.07 10.25
CA ASP A 3 10.28 16.96 11.66
C ASP A 3 8.98 16.17 11.82
N THR A 4 7.99 16.43 10.96
CA THR A 4 6.66 15.84 11.05
C THR A 4 6.26 15.10 9.79
N ILE A 5 5.70 13.90 9.95
CA ILE A 5 5.06 13.15 8.87
C ILE A 5 3.60 12.94 9.23
N TYR A 6 2.72 13.40 8.35
CA TYR A 6 1.31 13.06 8.35
C TYR A 6 1.12 11.84 7.46
N ILE A 7 0.48 10.80 7.98
CA ILE A 7 0.15 9.59 7.19
C ILE A 7 -1.36 9.47 7.16
N VAL A 8 -1.90 9.43 5.94
CA VAL A 8 -3.34 9.36 5.71
C VAL A 8 -3.70 8.19 4.82
N ARG A 9 -4.83 7.55 5.09
CA ARG A 9 -5.43 6.59 4.16
C ARG A 9 -6.28 7.34 3.14
N HIS A 10 -6.37 6.81 1.92
CA HIS A 10 -7.35 7.26 0.93
C HIS A 10 -8.80 7.28 1.49
N GLY A 11 -9.66 8.10 0.87
CA GLY A 11 -11.07 8.20 1.24
C GLY A 11 -11.91 6.97 0.88
N PHE A 12 -13.20 7.03 1.16
CA PHE A 12 -14.15 5.96 0.87
C PHE A 12 -14.20 5.63 -0.63
N ARG A 13 -13.87 4.38 -0.98
CA ARG A 13 -13.77 3.90 -2.37
C ARG A 13 -15.07 3.28 -2.87
N SER A 14 -15.25 3.23 -4.19
CA SER A 14 -16.17 2.25 -4.78
C SER A 14 -15.60 0.83 -4.69
N ASN A 15 -16.48 -0.18 -4.59
CA ASN A 15 -16.09 -1.57 -4.36
C ASN A 15 -15.62 -2.31 -5.63
N TRP A 16 -14.84 -3.38 -5.41
CA TRP A 16 -14.50 -4.40 -6.40
C TRP A 16 -14.44 -5.78 -5.72
N VAL A 17 -14.44 -6.85 -6.51
CA VAL A 17 -14.29 -8.25 -6.07
C VAL A 17 -13.20 -8.94 -6.89
N VAL A 18 -12.46 -9.84 -6.26
CA VAL A 18 -11.44 -10.68 -6.91
C VAL A 18 -11.93 -12.12 -6.90
N SER A 19 -11.90 -12.78 -8.05
CA SER A 19 -12.17 -14.20 -8.20
C SER A 19 -10.93 -15.04 -7.87
N ASN A 20 -11.11 -16.32 -7.54
CA ASN A 20 -10.01 -17.23 -7.17
C ASN A 20 -8.97 -17.45 -8.29
N ASP A 21 -9.32 -17.15 -9.53
CA ASP A 21 -8.45 -17.22 -10.70
C ASP A 21 -7.64 -15.93 -10.94
N GLY A 22 -7.75 -14.95 -10.03
CA GLY A 22 -7.09 -13.65 -10.17
C GLY A 22 -7.89 -12.64 -11.01
N THR A 23 -9.11 -12.98 -11.46
CA THR A 23 -9.95 -12.05 -12.24
C THR A 23 -10.56 -10.99 -11.33
N TYR A 24 -10.25 -9.72 -11.60
CA TYR A 24 -10.81 -8.57 -10.88
C TYR A 24 -12.07 -8.03 -11.56
N ASN A 25 -13.17 -7.95 -10.81
CA ASN A 25 -14.47 -7.46 -11.27
C ASN A 25 -14.88 -6.22 -10.48
N ALA A 26 -15.29 -5.16 -11.18
CA ALA A 26 -15.79 -3.93 -10.56
C ALA A 26 -17.06 -3.45 -11.28
N THR A 27 -18.05 -3.00 -10.52
CA THR A 27 -19.27 -2.40 -11.06
C THR A 27 -18.99 -1.02 -11.68
N ILE A 28 -17.97 -0.33 -11.17
CA ILE A 28 -17.51 0.97 -11.68
C ILE A 28 -16.17 0.75 -12.37
N LYS A 29 -16.08 1.14 -13.64
CA LYS A 29 -14.82 1.08 -14.41
C LYS A 29 -13.81 2.04 -13.79
N SER A 30 -12.58 1.58 -13.64
CA SER A 30 -11.48 2.44 -13.23
C SER A 30 -11.26 3.55 -14.27
N PRO A 31 -11.05 4.81 -13.85
CA PRO A 31 -10.66 5.89 -14.74
C PRO A 31 -9.38 5.60 -15.53
N THR A 32 -8.44 4.85 -14.95
CA THR A 32 -7.20 4.45 -15.61
C THR A 32 -7.38 3.22 -16.50
N GLY A 33 -8.54 2.57 -16.45
CA GLY A 33 -8.80 1.28 -17.11
C GLY A 33 -8.17 0.09 -16.40
N ILE A 34 -7.40 0.32 -15.33
CA ILE A 34 -6.66 -0.71 -14.60
C ILE A 34 -7.58 -1.38 -13.56
N PRO A 35 -7.65 -2.72 -13.49
CA PRO A 35 -8.41 -3.41 -12.45
C PRO A 35 -7.89 -3.08 -11.04
N SER A 36 -8.73 -3.12 -10.00
CA SER A 36 -8.36 -2.75 -8.62
C SER A 36 -7.87 -1.33 -8.38
N ASP A 37 -8.06 -0.44 -9.34
CA ASP A 37 -7.79 0.98 -9.19
C ASP A 37 -9.09 1.81 -9.27
N PRO A 38 -10.09 1.56 -8.40
CA PRO A 38 -11.34 2.29 -8.47
C PRO A 38 -11.16 3.75 -8.05
N PRO A 39 -12.12 4.61 -8.44
CA PRO A 39 -12.25 5.93 -7.87
C PRO A 39 -12.82 5.88 -6.44
N LEU A 40 -12.74 7.04 -5.77
CA LEU A 40 -13.53 7.35 -4.59
C LEU A 40 -15.02 7.49 -4.94
N THR A 41 -15.88 7.25 -3.96
CA THR A 41 -17.28 7.71 -4.03
C THR A 41 -17.34 9.23 -3.90
N SER A 42 -18.47 9.86 -4.22
CA SER A 42 -18.67 11.30 -3.92
C SER A 42 -18.43 11.60 -2.43
N TYR A 43 -18.91 10.72 -1.56
CA TYR A 43 -18.67 10.79 -0.13
C TYR A 43 -17.18 10.68 0.25
N GLY A 44 -16.42 9.79 -0.39
CA GLY A 44 -14.97 9.70 -0.19
C GLY A 44 -14.23 10.96 -0.65
N VAL A 45 -14.72 11.64 -1.69
CA VAL A 45 -14.19 12.96 -2.09
C VAL A 45 -14.50 14.03 -1.04
N ASP A 46 -15.68 14.00 -0.42
CA ASP A 46 -16.02 14.91 0.68
C ASP A 46 -15.17 14.66 1.93
N GLN A 47 -14.85 13.41 2.27
CA GLN A 47 -13.88 13.09 3.32
C GLN A 47 -12.50 13.71 3.00
N ALA A 48 -12.04 13.60 1.76
CA ALA A 48 -10.75 14.16 1.34
C ALA A 48 -10.71 15.70 1.42
N ARG A 49 -11.83 16.38 1.14
CA ARG A 49 -11.97 17.83 1.33
C ARG A 49 -11.87 18.20 2.81
N GLN A 50 -12.59 17.52 3.68
CA GLN A 50 -12.54 17.74 5.13
C GLN A 50 -11.14 17.50 5.70
N LEU A 51 -10.45 16.46 5.22
CA LEU A 51 -9.05 16.21 5.54
C LEU A 51 -8.13 17.36 5.08
N GLY A 52 -8.33 17.88 3.86
CA GLY A 52 -7.59 19.03 3.36
C GLY A 52 -7.75 20.27 4.25
N VAL A 53 -9.00 20.62 4.58
CA VAL A 53 -9.32 21.74 5.49
C VAL A 53 -8.68 21.53 6.86
N HIS A 54 -8.75 20.30 7.39
CA HIS A 54 -8.11 19.96 8.66
C HIS A 54 -6.60 20.19 8.61
N LEU A 55 -5.90 19.63 7.62
CA LEU A 55 -4.45 19.79 7.47
C LEU A 55 -4.04 21.26 7.29
N ALA A 56 -4.85 22.05 6.57
CA ALA A 56 -4.64 23.49 6.39
C ALA A 56 -4.91 24.31 7.66
N SER A 57 -5.60 23.74 8.66
CA SER A 57 -5.84 24.40 9.95
C SER A 57 -4.73 24.18 10.99
N LEU A 58 -3.81 23.24 10.74
CA LEU A 58 -2.75 22.89 11.69
C LEU A 58 -1.69 23.99 11.81
N ASP A 59 -1.05 24.07 12.98
CA ASP A 59 0.09 24.96 13.22
C ASP A 59 1.26 24.61 12.30
N ILE A 60 1.62 23.33 12.26
CA ILE A 60 2.63 22.79 11.34
C ILE A 60 1.91 22.16 10.15
N LYS A 61 1.77 22.91 9.08
CA LYS A 61 1.10 22.45 7.86
C LYS A 61 2.06 21.58 7.04
N PRO A 62 1.57 20.51 6.37
CA PRO A 62 2.37 19.84 5.35
C PRO A 62 2.82 20.84 4.27
N GLN A 63 4.07 20.70 3.81
CA GLN A 63 4.67 21.55 2.78
C GLN A 63 4.95 20.78 1.48
N GLN A 64 4.84 19.46 1.52
CA GLN A 64 4.87 18.58 0.35
C GLN A 64 3.86 17.44 0.54
N ILE A 65 3.36 16.94 -0.59
CA ILE A 65 2.40 15.83 -0.65
C ILE A 65 3.01 14.73 -1.49
N TYR A 66 3.20 13.55 -0.90
CA TYR A 66 3.55 12.34 -1.63
C TYR A 66 2.39 11.38 -1.57
N SER A 67 2.12 10.72 -2.69
CA SER A 67 0.94 9.86 -2.80
C SER A 67 1.30 8.49 -3.34
N SER A 68 0.54 7.48 -2.95
CA SER A 68 0.53 6.23 -3.68
C SER A 68 0.11 6.47 -5.14
N PRO A 69 0.66 5.72 -6.11
CA PRO A 69 0.30 5.85 -7.51
C PRO A 69 -1.11 5.34 -7.88
N TYR A 70 -1.88 4.78 -6.94
CA TYR A 70 -3.27 4.38 -7.21
C TYR A 70 -4.20 5.59 -7.26
N TYR A 71 -5.11 5.61 -8.23
CA TYR A 71 -6.02 6.72 -8.53
C TYR A 71 -6.76 7.25 -7.30
N ARG A 72 -7.27 6.36 -6.44
CA ARG A 72 -7.96 6.75 -5.19
C ARG A 72 -7.10 7.57 -4.23
N CYS A 73 -5.79 7.33 -4.19
CA CYS A 73 -4.86 8.11 -3.37
C CYS A 73 -4.62 9.48 -3.99
N LEU A 74 -4.44 9.58 -5.31
CA LEU A 74 -4.35 10.89 -5.98
C LEU A 74 -5.64 11.70 -5.88
N GLN A 75 -6.80 11.04 -5.98
CA GLN A 75 -8.10 11.68 -5.80
C GLN A 75 -8.32 12.18 -4.37
N THR A 76 -7.73 11.51 -3.38
CA THR A 76 -7.68 12.00 -1.99
C THR A 76 -6.67 13.15 -1.86
N SER A 77 -5.56 13.10 -2.59
CA SER A 77 -4.49 14.10 -2.54
C SER A 77 -4.90 15.43 -3.17
N ALA A 78 -5.76 15.43 -4.19
CA ALA A 78 -6.10 16.64 -4.95
C ALA A 78 -6.83 17.71 -4.11
N PRO A 79 -7.85 17.39 -3.29
CA PRO A 79 -8.42 18.36 -2.36
C PRO A 79 -7.41 18.84 -1.31
N ILE A 80 -6.57 17.94 -0.76
CA ILE A 80 -5.51 18.31 0.20
C ILE A 80 -4.55 19.33 -0.43
N ALA A 81 -4.12 19.08 -1.67
CA ALA A 81 -3.27 19.97 -2.44
C ALA A 81 -3.92 21.35 -2.67
N THR A 82 -5.22 21.37 -2.94
CA THR A 82 -5.99 22.60 -3.11
C THR A 82 -6.03 23.43 -1.83
N GLU A 83 -6.40 22.81 -0.70
CA GLU A 83 -6.52 23.50 0.59
C GLU A 83 -5.17 23.99 1.14
N LEU A 84 -4.09 23.26 0.87
CA LEU A 84 -2.74 23.67 1.27
C LEU A 84 -2.07 24.64 0.27
N GLY A 85 -2.64 24.84 -0.92
CA GLY A 85 -2.01 25.62 -2.00
C GLY A 85 -0.72 24.97 -2.54
N LEU A 86 -0.68 23.63 -2.61
CA LEU A 86 0.47 22.84 -3.02
C LEU A 86 0.21 22.05 -4.31
N GLY A 87 1.30 21.58 -4.94
CA GLY A 87 1.24 20.47 -5.90
C GLY A 87 1.35 19.11 -5.22
N ILE A 88 1.12 18.03 -5.97
CA ILE A 88 1.48 16.68 -5.55
C ILE A 88 2.93 16.45 -5.98
N GLU A 89 3.84 16.40 -5.00
CA GLU A 89 5.29 16.39 -5.20
C GLU A 89 5.78 15.12 -5.89
N GLY A 90 5.11 13.99 -5.68
CA GLY A 90 5.47 12.75 -6.35
C GLY A 90 4.54 11.59 -6.04
N ILE A 91 4.57 10.60 -6.93
CA ILE A 91 3.99 9.28 -6.70
C ILE A 91 5.06 8.30 -6.23
N GLU A 92 4.89 7.72 -5.05
CA GLU A 92 5.88 6.86 -4.42
C GLU A 92 5.38 5.42 -4.29
N GLY A 93 6.06 4.48 -4.94
CA GLY A 93 5.69 3.06 -4.91
C GLY A 93 5.93 2.39 -3.55
N GLY A 94 6.78 2.97 -2.70
CA GLY A 94 7.06 2.49 -1.35
C GLY A 94 5.91 2.70 -0.38
N ILE A 95 4.97 3.59 -0.74
CA ILE A 95 3.70 3.79 -0.05
C ILE A 95 2.50 3.29 -0.86
N ALA A 96 2.73 2.45 -1.88
CA ALA A 96 1.66 1.84 -2.68
C ALA A 96 0.83 0.80 -1.90
N GLU A 97 -0.27 0.36 -2.50
CA GLU A 97 -1.15 -0.69 -1.98
C GLU A 97 -0.38 -1.97 -1.69
N TRP A 98 -0.83 -2.73 -0.69
CA TRP A 98 -0.32 -4.06 -0.41
C TRP A 98 -1.21 -5.11 -1.08
N PHE A 99 -0.61 -5.94 -1.92
CA PHE A 99 -1.19 -7.21 -2.32
C PHE A 99 -0.45 -8.34 -1.61
N GLY A 100 -1.19 -9.27 -1.02
CA GLY A 100 -0.61 -10.53 -0.53
C GLY A 100 0.04 -11.31 -1.67
N THR A 101 0.94 -12.23 -1.33
CA THR A 101 1.64 -13.08 -2.30
C THR A 101 0.64 -13.84 -3.20
N ALA A 102 0.92 -13.89 -4.50
CA ALA A 102 0.06 -14.61 -5.44
C ALA A 102 0.87 -15.34 -6.54
N PRO A 103 0.36 -16.47 -7.07
CA PRO A 103 0.95 -17.13 -8.22
C PRO A 103 0.62 -16.43 -9.55
N PHE A 104 -0.10 -15.31 -9.51
CA PHE A 104 -0.51 -14.49 -10.64
C PHE A 104 -0.09 -13.03 -10.44
N ASP A 105 -0.16 -12.26 -11.52
CA ASP A 105 0.22 -10.87 -11.53
C ASP A 105 -0.94 -9.98 -11.05
N HIS A 106 -0.68 -9.14 -10.05
CA HIS A 106 -1.60 -8.10 -9.62
C HIS A 106 -1.55 -6.90 -10.59
N PRO A 107 -2.65 -6.14 -10.69
CA PRO A 107 -2.66 -4.90 -11.46
C PRO A 107 -1.66 -3.87 -10.89
N LEU A 108 -0.67 -3.51 -11.72
CA LEU A 108 0.25 -2.41 -11.43
C LEU A 108 -0.47 -1.06 -11.59
N PRO A 109 -0.06 -0.03 -10.83
CA PRO A 109 -0.65 1.30 -10.95
C PRO A 109 -0.32 1.93 -12.32
N ALA A 110 -1.10 2.96 -12.69
CA ALA A 110 -0.87 3.73 -13.91
C ALA A 110 0.47 4.49 -13.89
N THR A 111 0.98 4.84 -15.08
CA THR A 111 2.20 5.64 -15.20
C THR A 111 1.97 7.09 -14.75
N ALA A 112 3.05 7.79 -14.40
CA ALA A 112 2.99 9.19 -14.00
C ALA A 112 2.36 10.07 -15.11
N GLU A 113 2.68 9.80 -16.37
CA GLU A 113 2.16 10.53 -17.53
C GLU A 113 0.64 10.38 -17.65
N LEU A 114 0.13 9.15 -17.52
CA LEU A 114 -1.31 8.91 -17.56
C LEU A 114 -2.00 9.57 -16.36
N LEU A 115 -1.45 9.43 -15.15
CA LEU A 115 -2.01 10.04 -13.94
C LEU A 115 -2.05 11.58 -14.04
N LYS A 116 -1.04 12.20 -14.64
CA LYS A 116 -0.99 13.67 -14.84
C LYS A 116 -2.14 14.18 -15.71
N THR A 117 -2.68 13.36 -16.61
CA THR A 117 -3.87 13.74 -17.41
C THR A 117 -5.13 13.93 -16.56
N PHE A 118 -5.22 13.22 -15.43
CA PHE A 118 -6.32 13.34 -14.46
C PHE A 118 -6.02 14.33 -13.34
N PHE A 119 -4.73 14.46 -12.96
CA PHE A 119 -4.26 15.30 -11.87
C PHE A 119 -3.17 16.27 -12.37
N PRO A 120 -3.53 17.40 -12.98
CA PRO A 120 -2.57 18.30 -13.64
C PRO A 120 -1.52 18.90 -12.70
N ASN A 121 -1.79 18.96 -11.40
CA ASN A 121 -0.87 19.43 -10.36
C ASN A 121 0.10 18.34 -9.85
N LEU A 122 0.10 17.16 -10.47
CA LEU A 122 1.09 16.11 -10.21
C LEU A 122 2.44 16.46 -10.85
N ASN A 123 3.49 16.46 -10.03
CA ASN A 123 4.86 16.40 -10.51
C ASN A 123 5.14 14.98 -11.05
N ALA A 124 5.22 14.87 -12.38
CA ALA A 124 5.48 13.61 -13.06
C ALA A 124 6.98 13.33 -13.23
N ASP A 125 7.84 14.31 -12.92
CA ASP A 125 9.30 14.18 -13.01
C ASP A 125 9.90 13.56 -11.74
N TYR A 126 9.07 13.32 -10.71
CA TYR A 126 9.49 12.61 -9.51
C TYR A 126 9.91 11.18 -9.85
N THR A 127 11.13 10.82 -9.46
CA THR A 127 11.64 9.46 -9.59
C THR A 127 11.30 8.65 -8.33
N PRO A 128 10.48 7.60 -8.42
CA PRO A 128 10.09 6.81 -7.25
C PRO A 128 11.27 6.04 -6.66
N ILE A 129 11.25 5.87 -5.34
CA ILE A 129 12.22 5.05 -4.60
C ILE A 129 11.96 3.57 -4.86
N ILE A 130 10.70 3.16 -4.96
CA ILE A 130 10.29 1.76 -5.13
C ILE A 130 9.39 1.59 -6.35
N ILE A 131 9.64 0.54 -7.14
CA ILE A 131 8.66 -0.02 -8.09
C ILE A 131 7.99 -1.22 -7.39
N PRO A 132 6.65 -1.24 -7.21
CA PRO A 132 5.94 -2.30 -6.50
C PRO A 132 6.12 -3.69 -7.11
N ALA A 133 6.04 -4.73 -6.27
CA ALA A 133 6.10 -6.12 -6.69
C ALA A 133 4.79 -6.55 -7.38
N VAL A 134 4.88 -7.10 -8.59
CA VAL A 134 3.71 -7.55 -9.35
C VAL A 134 3.06 -8.80 -8.75
N ARG A 135 3.83 -9.63 -8.02
CA ARG A 135 3.34 -10.86 -7.37
C ARG A 135 3.07 -10.72 -5.87
N GLY A 136 2.91 -9.48 -5.43
CA GLY A 136 2.60 -9.17 -4.03
C GLY A 136 3.79 -9.35 -3.09
N GLU A 137 3.50 -9.17 -1.81
CA GLU A 137 4.46 -9.17 -0.71
C GLU A 137 3.87 -9.95 0.47
N THR A 138 4.72 -10.61 1.26
CA THR A 138 4.33 -11.10 2.58
C THR A 138 4.13 -9.91 3.53
N MET A 139 3.45 -10.15 4.66
CA MET A 139 3.30 -9.12 5.70
C MET A 139 4.67 -8.60 6.20
N ALA A 140 5.68 -9.46 6.30
CA ALA A 140 7.02 -9.02 6.68
C ALA A 140 7.66 -8.11 5.61
N GLN A 141 7.46 -8.44 4.33
CA GLN A 141 7.99 -7.67 3.21
C GLN A 141 7.36 -6.27 3.13
N VAL A 142 6.05 -6.12 3.29
CA VAL A 142 5.41 -4.80 3.23
C VAL A 142 5.89 -3.86 4.36
N HIS A 143 6.17 -4.39 5.56
CA HIS A 143 6.78 -3.61 6.64
C HIS A 143 8.22 -3.19 6.31
N ASN A 144 9.01 -4.11 5.74
CA ASN A 144 10.38 -3.80 5.34
C ASN A 144 10.42 -2.79 4.17
N ARG A 145 9.51 -2.90 3.21
CA ARG A 145 9.30 -1.91 2.12
C ARG A 145 9.00 -0.54 2.70
N ALA A 146 8.03 -0.43 3.61
CA ALA A 146 7.66 0.84 4.23
C ALA A 146 8.84 1.46 5.00
N ALA A 147 9.57 0.66 5.79
CA ALA A 147 10.75 1.13 6.51
C ALA A 147 11.86 1.65 5.58
N TYR A 148 12.17 0.90 4.52
CA TYR A 148 13.18 1.29 3.53
C TYR A 148 12.76 2.56 2.79
N ALA A 149 11.53 2.61 2.26
CA ALA A 149 11.01 3.73 1.51
C ALA A 149 10.95 5.01 2.33
N LEU A 150 10.47 4.95 3.58
CA LEU A 150 10.43 6.12 4.45
C LEU A 150 11.83 6.59 4.84
N THR A 151 12.77 5.67 5.08
CA THR A 151 14.16 6.04 5.37
C THR A 151 14.76 6.83 4.20
N ARG A 152 14.57 6.33 2.98
CA ARG A 152 14.98 6.99 1.74
C ARG A 152 14.29 8.34 1.51
N LEU A 153 12.98 8.42 1.78
CA LEU A 153 12.19 9.63 1.57
C LEU A 153 12.58 10.73 2.56
N VAL A 154 12.75 10.40 3.85
CA VAL A 154 13.21 11.36 4.86
C VAL A 154 14.60 11.89 4.49
N GLU A 155 15.52 11.00 4.09
CA GLU A 155 16.86 11.40 3.64
C GLU A 155 16.82 12.32 2.41
N TYR A 156 15.98 11.98 1.43
CA TYR A 156 15.78 12.80 0.24
C TYR A 156 15.29 14.20 0.61
N VAL A 157 14.19 14.30 1.37
CA VAL A 157 13.61 15.58 1.78
C VAL A 157 14.60 16.43 2.59
N ASP A 158 15.34 15.81 3.52
CA ASP A 158 16.35 16.52 4.31
C ASP A 158 17.46 17.11 3.44
N LYS A 159 17.90 16.38 2.41
CA LYS A 159 18.98 16.80 1.51
C LYS A 159 18.54 17.82 0.47
N THR A 160 17.40 17.61 -0.18
CA THR A 160 16.97 18.42 -1.33
C THR A 160 16.04 19.57 -0.95
N HIS A 161 15.34 19.45 0.19
CA HIS A 161 14.37 20.44 0.66
C HIS A 161 14.58 20.80 2.14
N PRO A 162 15.73 21.38 2.53
CA PRO A 162 16.08 21.61 3.93
C PRO A 162 15.13 22.54 4.69
N LYS A 163 14.27 23.30 3.99
CA LYS A 163 13.22 24.16 4.57
C LYS A 163 11.90 23.43 4.82
N VAL A 164 11.71 22.25 4.26
CA VAL A 164 10.56 21.38 4.55
C VAL A 164 10.74 20.81 5.95
N ARG A 165 9.71 20.99 6.76
CA ARG A 165 9.57 20.51 8.13
C ARG A 165 8.44 19.49 8.26
N ALA A 166 7.45 19.53 7.37
CA ALA A 166 6.35 18.58 7.38
C ALA A 166 5.94 18.14 5.97
N ILE A 167 5.59 16.86 5.85
CA ILE A 167 5.02 16.26 4.64
C ILE A 167 3.77 15.46 4.97
N VAL A 168 2.91 15.25 3.98
CA VAL A 168 1.78 14.30 4.08
C VAL A 168 1.95 13.18 3.06
N LEU A 169 1.71 11.95 3.53
CA LEU A 169 1.77 10.72 2.75
C LEU A 169 0.35 10.17 2.62
N VAL A 170 -0.15 10.03 1.39
CA VAL A 170 -1.47 9.46 1.11
C VAL A 170 -1.33 8.03 0.62
N SER A 171 -1.87 7.06 1.37
CA SER A 171 -1.62 5.64 1.18
C SER A 171 -2.86 4.75 1.44
N HIS A 172 -2.64 3.46 1.69
CA HIS A 172 -3.66 2.42 1.86
C HIS A 172 -3.54 1.78 3.24
N ALA A 173 -4.58 1.10 3.72
CA ALA A 173 -4.68 0.68 5.12
C ALA A 173 -3.45 -0.11 5.62
N ALA A 174 -3.10 -1.19 4.93
CA ALA A 174 -1.97 -2.04 5.29
C ALA A 174 -0.64 -1.26 5.31
N THR A 175 -0.44 -0.41 4.30
CA THR A 175 0.78 0.38 4.17
C THR A 175 0.86 1.52 5.19
N VAL A 176 -0.27 2.14 5.56
CA VAL A 176 -0.35 3.12 6.66
C VAL A 176 0.05 2.48 7.99
N ILE A 177 -0.43 1.27 8.26
CA ILE A 177 -0.08 0.51 9.47
C ILE A 177 1.40 0.14 9.46
N ALA A 178 1.89 -0.44 8.35
CA ALA A 178 3.29 -0.81 8.17
C ALA A 178 4.23 0.40 8.34
N ALA A 179 3.87 1.55 7.76
CA ALA A 179 4.60 2.80 7.87
C ALA A 179 4.63 3.32 9.32
N GLY A 180 3.49 3.33 10.02
CA GLY A 180 3.41 3.76 11.41
C GLY A 180 4.26 2.91 12.34
N ARG A 181 4.21 1.58 12.17
CA ARG A 181 5.04 0.61 12.89
C ARG A 181 6.53 0.80 12.61
N ALA A 182 6.90 1.00 11.33
CA ALA A 182 8.28 1.25 10.93
C ALA A 182 8.85 2.55 11.52
N LEU A 183 8.06 3.64 11.54
CA LEU A 183 8.47 4.92 12.11
C LEU A 183 8.75 4.82 13.60
N VAL A 184 7.86 4.16 14.35
CA VAL A 184 7.98 4.05 15.81
C VAL A 184 8.99 2.98 16.23
N GLY A 185 9.13 1.92 15.44
CA GLY A 185 9.99 0.77 15.74
C GLY A 185 9.26 -0.40 16.39
N ASP A 186 7.94 -0.34 16.51
CA ASP A 186 7.14 -1.37 17.15
C ASP A 186 6.31 -2.10 16.08
N PRO A 187 6.65 -3.36 15.75
CA PRO A 187 5.96 -4.15 14.72
C PRO A 187 4.53 -4.56 15.10
N ASP A 188 4.19 -4.49 16.39
CA ASP A 188 2.89 -4.95 16.91
C ASP A 188 1.98 -3.76 17.29
N MET A 189 2.50 -2.53 17.21
CA MET A 189 1.75 -1.32 17.50
C MET A 189 0.45 -1.26 16.70
N ASP A 190 -0.65 -1.00 17.40
CA ASP A 190 -1.93 -0.65 16.79
C ASP A 190 -1.80 0.65 15.97
N VAL A 191 -2.36 0.69 14.77
CA VAL A 191 -2.39 1.91 13.94
C VAL A 191 -3.77 2.06 13.33
N GLY A 192 -4.45 3.16 13.66
CA GLY A 192 -5.76 3.48 13.11
C GLY A 192 -5.69 3.76 11.61
N ALA A 193 -6.45 2.99 10.83
CA ALA A 193 -6.40 2.98 9.37
C ALA A 193 -7.79 3.16 8.74
N GLY A 194 -8.68 3.93 9.37
CA GLY A 194 -9.97 4.34 8.78
C GLY A 194 -9.80 5.14 7.47
N THR A 195 -10.84 5.21 6.65
CA THR A 195 -10.81 6.04 5.42
C THR A 195 -10.62 7.52 5.76
N CYS A 196 -9.68 8.19 5.08
CA CYS A 196 -9.26 9.56 5.39
C CYS A 196 -8.81 9.80 6.85
N SER A 197 -8.49 8.75 7.61
CA SER A 197 -7.87 8.90 8.92
C SER A 197 -6.51 9.56 8.80
N CYS A 198 -6.10 10.33 9.82
CA CYS A 198 -4.82 11.02 9.85
C CYS A 198 -4.01 10.65 11.10
N SER A 199 -2.87 9.99 10.88
CA SER A 199 -1.85 9.75 11.91
C SER A 199 -0.75 10.81 11.82
N VAL A 200 -0.19 11.20 12.97
CA VAL A 200 0.86 12.21 13.05
C VAL A 200 2.07 11.64 13.77
N TYR A 201 3.23 11.73 13.12
CA TYR A 201 4.50 11.25 13.67
C TYR A 201 5.50 12.39 13.71
N LYS A 202 6.13 12.60 14.87
CA LYS A 202 7.23 13.56 15.05
C LYS A 202 8.55 12.86 15.29
N ARG A 203 9.60 13.35 14.64
CA ARG A 203 10.94 12.77 14.73
C ARG A 203 11.51 12.99 16.12
N LYS A 204 12.10 11.95 16.73
CA LYS A 204 12.67 12.07 18.09
C LYS A 204 13.96 12.89 18.12
N ASP A 205 14.81 12.72 17.10
CA ASP A 205 16.06 13.46 16.96
C ASP A 205 16.20 13.96 15.52
N LEU A 206 16.17 15.28 15.34
CA LEU A 206 16.34 15.91 14.05
C LEU A 206 17.76 15.68 13.49
N ASN A 207 18.77 15.53 14.35
CA ASN A 207 20.16 15.34 13.90
C ASN A 207 20.47 13.90 13.46
N SER A 208 19.53 12.97 13.67
CA SER A 208 19.68 11.58 13.23
C SER A 208 19.89 11.53 11.71
N SER A 209 20.68 10.58 11.24
CA SER A 209 20.83 10.30 9.81
C SER A 209 20.62 8.80 9.57
N PRO A 210 20.18 8.38 8.36
CA PRO A 210 20.10 6.97 8.03
C PRO A 210 21.45 6.28 8.22
N VAL A 211 21.41 5.11 8.86
CA VAL A 211 22.53 4.16 8.85
C VAL A 211 22.19 3.10 7.82
N TRP A 212 22.91 3.12 6.69
CA TRP A 212 22.69 2.21 5.56
C TRP A 212 23.42 0.88 5.76
N ILE A 213 23.02 0.19 6.83
CA ILE A 213 23.48 -1.16 7.17
C ILE A 213 22.24 -2.03 7.39
N ASP A 214 22.17 -3.20 6.77
CA ASP A 214 21.06 -4.14 6.95
C ASP A 214 21.16 -4.92 8.27
N VAL A 215 20.15 -5.76 8.54
CA VAL A 215 20.10 -6.63 9.73
C VAL A 215 21.23 -7.67 9.80
N ASP A 216 21.89 -7.98 8.69
CA ASP A 216 23.05 -8.89 8.64
C ASP A 216 24.38 -8.15 8.85
N GLY A 217 24.36 -6.82 9.02
CA GLY A 217 25.56 -6.00 9.15
C GLY A 217 26.21 -5.65 7.82
N LYS A 218 25.54 -5.85 6.68
CA LYS A 218 26.06 -5.51 5.35
C LYS A 218 25.70 -4.08 4.98
N GLU A 219 26.63 -3.37 4.36
CA GLU A 219 26.35 -2.06 3.78
C GLU A 219 25.33 -2.17 2.65
N VAL A 220 24.40 -1.22 2.60
CA VAL A 220 23.36 -1.17 1.56
C VAL A 220 23.42 0.15 0.80
N GLN A 221 23.08 0.12 -0.48
CA GLN A 221 22.98 1.35 -1.26
C GLN A 221 21.66 2.07 -0.97
N GLY A 222 21.76 3.25 -0.37
CA GLY A 222 20.64 4.16 -0.10
C GLY A 222 20.29 5.08 -1.26
N THR A 223 20.46 4.66 -2.51
CA THR A 223 20.27 5.51 -3.70
C THR A 223 19.53 4.78 -4.82
N GLY A 224 19.07 5.53 -5.83
CA GLY A 224 18.37 4.98 -7.00
C GLY A 224 16.98 4.38 -6.69
N THR A 225 16.32 3.92 -7.75
CA THR A 225 15.04 3.21 -7.68
C THR A 225 15.28 1.71 -7.47
N VAL A 226 14.59 1.12 -6.49
CA VAL A 226 14.60 -0.32 -6.23
C VAL A 226 13.37 -0.95 -6.87
N ASP A 227 13.60 -1.93 -7.73
CA ASP A 227 12.55 -2.68 -8.40
C ASP A 227 12.27 -3.99 -7.67
N LEU A 228 11.10 -4.09 -7.01
CA LEU A 228 10.75 -5.26 -6.20
C LEU A 228 10.51 -6.52 -7.04
N ASN A 229 10.36 -6.38 -8.35
CA ASN A 229 10.28 -7.51 -9.27
C ASN A 229 11.64 -8.18 -9.50
N LYS A 230 12.74 -7.51 -9.14
CA LYS A 230 14.11 -8.04 -9.22
C LYS A 230 14.61 -8.60 -7.90
N GLY A 231 13.97 -8.26 -6.80
CA GLY A 231 14.30 -8.75 -5.46
C GLY A 231 13.72 -7.87 -4.35
N PRO A 232 13.68 -8.37 -3.11
CA PRO A 232 13.19 -7.60 -1.98
C PRO A 232 14.13 -6.42 -1.66
N VAL A 233 13.61 -5.41 -0.96
CA VAL A 233 14.46 -4.38 -0.36
C VAL A 233 15.42 -4.99 0.67
N PRO A 234 16.61 -4.40 0.87
CA PRO A 234 17.41 -4.69 2.04
C PRO A 234 16.62 -4.41 3.33
N VAL A 235 16.76 -5.29 4.32
CA VAL A 235 16.02 -5.18 5.57
C VAL A 235 16.79 -4.29 6.53
N LEU A 236 16.30 -3.06 6.76
CA LEU A 236 16.90 -2.12 7.71
C LEU A 236 16.57 -2.52 9.17
N PRO A 237 17.46 -2.24 10.14
CA PRO A 237 17.28 -2.59 11.55
C PRO A 237 16.34 -1.62 12.29
N TRP A 238 15.10 -1.49 11.79
CA TRP A 238 14.09 -0.57 12.34
C TRP A 238 13.34 -1.14 13.55
N ARG A 239 13.26 -2.47 13.71
CA ARG A 239 12.54 -3.11 14.84
C ARG A 239 13.21 -2.79 16.17
N GLY A 240 12.42 -2.35 17.15
CA GLY A 240 12.86 -1.87 18.46
C GLY A 240 13.48 -0.48 18.47
N LYS A 241 13.72 0.15 17.31
CA LYS A 241 14.45 1.43 17.20
C LYS A 241 13.65 2.52 16.48
N GLY A 242 12.84 2.12 15.50
CA GLY A 242 12.24 2.99 14.50
C GLY A 242 13.25 3.44 13.46
N ILE A 243 12.77 3.88 12.30
CA ILE A 243 13.67 4.44 11.28
C ILE A 243 14.32 5.73 11.80
N LEU A 244 15.60 5.95 11.46
CA LEU A 244 16.39 7.13 11.86
C LEU A 244 16.34 7.42 13.38
N GLY A 245 16.42 6.38 14.23
CA GLY A 245 16.37 6.56 15.69
C GLY A 245 14.97 6.76 16.27
N GLY A 246 13.95 6.70 15.41
CA GLY A 246 12.56 6.56 15.80
C GLY A 246 11.77 7.85 15.85
N TRP A 247 10.45 7.68 15.85
CA TRP A 247 9.45 8.73 15.81
C TRP A 247 8.44 8.52 16.93
N THR A 248 7.85 9.62 17.40
CA THR A 248 6.76 9.63 18.38
C THR A 248 5.45 9.81 17.63
N ARG A 249 4.49 8.90 17.84
CA ARG A 249 3.13 9.05 17.32
C ARG A 249 2.33 10.01 18.21
N GLU A 250 1.98 11.18 17.69
CA GLU A 250 1.16 12.18 18.40
C GLU A 250 -0.34 11.96 18.18
N ARG A 251 -0.74 11.44 17.01
CA ARG A 251 -2.12 11.07 16.71
C ARG A 251 -2.18 9.72 16.01
N ASN A 252 -3.21 8.94 16.33
CA ASN A 252 -3.43 7.61 15.79
C ASN A 252 -4.74 7.56 15.02
N GLY A 253 -4.69 7.63 13.68
CA GLY A 253 -5.86 7.49 12.83
C GLY A 253 -6.99 8.48 13.17
N ASP A 254 -6.65 9.73 13.48
CA ASP A 254 -7.64 10.75 13.86
C ASP A 254 -8.66 10.94 12.74
N CYS A 255 -9.95 10.81 13.09
CA CYS A 255 -11.09 11.03 12.21
C CYS A 255 -12.06 12.07 12.81
N SER A 256 -11.67 12.78 13.87
CA SER A 256 -12.54 13.73 14.58
C SER A 256 -12.97 14.94 13.74
N PHE A 257 -12.22 15.25 12.69
CA PHE A 257 -12.53 16.28 11.71
C PHE A 257 -13.48 15.80 10.60
N LEU A 258 -13.76 14.50 10.52
CA LEU A 258 -14.69 13.93 9.55
C LEU A 258 -16.11 13.94 10.12
N SER A 259 -17.06 14.49 9.36
CA SER A 259 -18.48 14.52 9.73
C SER A 259 -19.07 13.13 9.96
N GLY A 260 -18.55 12.10 9.29
CA GLY A 260 -18.94 10.71 9.45
C GLY A 260 -18.15 9.93 10.52
N GLY A 261 -17.17 10.55 11.16
CA GLY A 261 -16.26 9.89 12.10
C GLY A 261 -15.38 8.82 11.43
N GLU A 262 -14.98 7.82 12.21
CA GLU A 262 -14.18 6.71 11.71
C GLU A 262 -15.03 5.71 10.92
N GLU A 263 -14.54 5.36 9.72
CA GLU A 263 -15.17 4.34 8.88
C GLU A 263 -14.13 3.41 8.26
N ARG A 264 -14.55 2.14 8.05
CA ARG A 264 -13.76 1.13 7.32
C ARG A 264 -12.35 0.92 7.87
N ASN A 265 -12.16 1.03 9.18
CA ASN A 265 -10.89 0.68 9.80
C ASN A 265 -10.48 -0.77 9.46
N TRP A 266 -9.19 -1.06 9.48
CA TRP A 266 -8.61 -2.31 9.03
C TRP A 266 -7.34 -2.61 9.82
N TRP A 267 -7.02 -3.88 9.97
CA TRP A 267 -5.84 -4.39 10.65
C TRP A 267 -5.34 -5.64 9.92
N PHE A 268 -4.06 -5.96 10.05
CA PHE A 268 -3.53 -7.21 9.51
C PHE A 268 -4.24 -8.40 10.17
N GLY A 269 -4.97 -9.17 9.37
CA GLY A 269 -5.54 -10.46 9.74
C GLY A 269 -4.62 -11.58 9.26
N GLY A 270 -4.44 -12.64 10.06
CA GLY A 270 -3.59 -13.78 9.68
C GLY A 270 -3.98 -14.49 8.38
N ASP A 271 -5.18 -14.25 7.85
CA ASP A 271 -5.74 -14.88 6.65
C ASP A 271 -5.28 -14.23 5.33
N GLU A 272 -4.61 -13.08 5.39
CA GLU A 272 -4.27 -12.25 4.21
C GLU A 272 -2.89 -12.60 3.61
N ALA A 273 -2.11 -13.39 4.34
CA ALA A 273 -0.96 -14.07 3.80
C ALA A 273 -1.47 -15.33 3.10
N TRP A 274 -1.46 -15.36 1.77
CA TRP A 274 -1.58 -16.62 1.00
C TRP A 274 -0.34 -17.52 1.21
N ASP A 275 0.31 -17.43 2.37
CA ASP A 275 1.45 -18.22 2.83
C ASP A 275 0.96 -19.55 3.45
N PHE A 276 -0.18 -20.07 3.01
CA PHE A 276 -0.57 -21.41 3.36
C PHE A 276 0.44 -22.38 2.72
N PRO A 277 1.09 -23.27 3.49
CA PRO A 277 1.87 -24.33 2.89
C PRO A 277 0.94 -25.10 1.96
N ILE A 278 1.25 -25.14 0.66
CA ILE A 278 0.63 -26.11 -0.24
C ILE A 278 0.85 -27.46 0.44
N ALA A 279 -0.25 -28.09 0.87
CA ALA A 279 -0.18 -29.40 1.47
C ALA A 279 0.45 -30.35 0.44
N LYS A 280 1.74 -30.67 0.62
CA LYS A 280 2.35 -31.79 -0.09
C LYS A 280 1.59 -33.03 0.35
N GLY A 281 0.77 -33.58 -0.56
CA GLY A 281 0.18 -34.91 -0.36
C GLY A 281 -1.35 -35.01 -0.34
N THR A 282 -2.12 -34.10 -0.94
CA THR A 282 -3.58 -34.30 -1.13
C THR A 282 -3.97 -34.88 -2.50
N GLY A 283 -3.03 -35.47 -3.24
CA GLY A 283 -3.37 -36.44 -4.28
C GLY A 283 -4.02 -35.92 -5.56
N VAL A 284 -3.71 -34.69 -5.99
CA VAL A 284 -4.19 -34.15 -7.29
C VAL A 284 -3.14 -34.32 -8.42
N GLU A 285 -1.97 -34.91 -8.14
CA GLU A 285 -0.94 -35.20 -9.16
C GLU A 285 -1.27 -36.38 -10.09
N LYS A 286 -2.48 -36.95 -10.03
CA LYS A 286 -2.86 -38.12 -10.85
C LYS A 286 -3.81 -37.83 -12.02
N THR A 287 -4.00 -36.58 -12.43
CA THR A 287 -4.95 -36.27 -13.52
C THR A 287 -4.35 -35.53 -14.72
N LEU A 288 -3.02 -35.36 -14.78
CA LEU A 288 -2.34 -34.82 -15.98
C LEU A 288 -1.04 -35.59 -16.21
N GLY A 289 -1.16 -36.79 -16.79
CA GLY A 289 -0.04 -37.65 -17.15
C GLY A 289 -0.50 -38.74 -18.12
N THR A 290 -0.63 -38.33 -19.39
CA THR A 290 -0.48 -39.13 -20.61
C THR A 290 -0.44 -40.66 -20.49
N ASP A 291 -1.48 -41.33 -21.01
CA ASP A 291 -1.33 -42.63 -21.67
C ASP A 291 -2.05 -42.57 -23.04
N ILE A 292 -1.27 -42.20 -24.06
CA ILE A 292 -1.59 -42.50 -25.46
C ILE A 292 -0.85 -43.81 -25.76
N SER A 293 -1.51 -44.95 -25.60
CA SER A 293 -1.32 -46.12 -26.48
C SER A 293 -2.34 -47.22 -26.15
N GLY A 294 -2.91 -47.83 -27.19
CA GLY A 294 -3.43 -49.21 -27.08
C GLY A 294 -4.95 -49.36 -27.07
N SER A 295 -5.53 -49.38 -28.27
CA SER A 295 -6.82 -49.99 -28.58
C SER A 295 -6.97 -51.42 -28.01
N ARG A 296 -8.16 -51.74 -27.45
CA ARG A 296 -9.03 -52.89 -27.84
C ARG A 296 -10.13 -53.16 -26.79
N GLY A 297 -11.39 -52.99 -27.23
CA GLY A 297 -12.43 -54.04 -27.18
C GLY A 297 -13.22 -54.30 -25.89
N HIS A 298 -14.56 -54.41 -26.09
CA HIS A 298 -15.58 -55.07 -25.25
C HIS A 298 -15.96 -54.36 -23.94
N SER A 299 -17.19 -54.34 -23.43
CA SER A 299 -18.57 -54.61 -23.88
C SER A 299 -19.43 -54.50 -22.61
N GLY A 300 -20.67 -54.01 -22.71
CA GLY A 300 -21.74 -54.40 -21.78
C GLY A 300 -22.06 -53.45 -20.62
N ASP A 301 -23.34 -53.05 -20.62
CA ASP A 301 -24.26 -52.90 -19.48
C ASP A 301 -23.98 -51.84 -18.39
N GLU A 302 -24.95 -51.28 -17.67
CA GLU A 302 -26.34 -50.85 -17.82
C GLU A 302 -26.65 -50.20 -16.45
N ILE A 303 -27.66 -49.32 -16.39
CA ILE A 303 -28.57 -49.13 -15.24
C ILE A 303 -28.14 -48.25 -14.03
N THR A 304 -28.76 -47.05 -14.00
CA THR A 304 -29.45 -46.34 -12.87
C THR A 304 -28.63 -45.90 -11.64
N GLY A 305 -28.90 -44.79 -10.96
CA GLY A 305 -29.98 -43.80 -11.00
C GLY A 305 -30.09 -43.12 -9.61
N LYS A 306 -30.56 -41.86 -9.60
CA LYS A 306 -31.01 -41.05 -8.43
C LYS A 306 -29.91 -40.67 -7.41
N GLY A 307 -29.87 -39.48 -6.82
CA GLY A 307 -30.80 -38.35 -6.76
C GLY A 307 -30.64 -37.70 -5.39
N GLU A 308 -30.63 -36.35 -5.35
CA GLU A 308 -30.88 -35.48 -4.19
C GLU A 308 -29.87 -35.58 -3.01
N SER A 309 -29.57 -34.55 -2.22
CA SER A 309 -30.25 -33.28 -1.89
C SER A 309 -29.23 -32.28 -1.33
N ALA A 310 -29.39 -31.02 -1.72
CA ALA A 310 -28.79 -29.86 -1.06
C ALA A 310 -29.59 -29.45 0.19
N LYS A 311 -28.88 -28.81 1.15
CA LYS A 311 -29.31 -27.87 2.22
C LYS A 311 -28.26 -27.96 3.35
N ILE A 312 -27.73 -26.91 3.98
CA ILE A 312 -27.85 -25.45 3.99
C ILE A 312 -26.44 -24.93 4.32
#